data_AF-A0A2E0TCU4-F1
#
_entry.id   AF-A0A2E0TCU4-F1
#
_cell.length_a   1.000
_cell.length_b   1.000
_cell.length_c   1.000
_cell.angle_alpha   90.00
_cell.angle_beta   90.00
_cell.angle_gamma   90.00
#
_symmetry.space_group_name_H-M   'P 1'
#
loop_
_entity.id
_entity.type
_entity.pdbx_description
1 polymer ?
#
loop_
_entity_poly.entity_id
_entity_poly.type
_entity_poly.pdbx_seq_one_letter_code
_entity_poly.pdbx_strand_id
1 'polypeptide(L)'
;MLHRRLIRPLLRPVCRPLLLASLVAAPLLAGCLRTSTNTTPFGPPAEERTESVWRGFPEPGALERLVGEPAPPAAAPAEEYAATPSEGWLVGVEVGAAGSPHESETRAGRLLAELVAERPGLRATGEAECMAKSIARFRAEHGGRPEEALERFLAARCGLITSNGIRSASLAWPELPEAVSTDELWAQQGDEIREHVATSGALPETGEVGIALARHGERAALVVIQAAPPEVDLDARRPAPDADGNVRLRGRLHFEAVYVGGYVNQGRAGYAACEPDRTIALPAFELVCPMAAEDAHAAIDVFALQPGRELVRGVAMLLARREGAEAARFEPLALGEPAPSEDPVAFARTFAERLNGVREAAGLAPLRLAENQSRTLDALAPHFFGLGGRDRDEAALGALAAWDMRLGETIRLGHFHGGVSAGGPDPAHWLATALSRPMARSGLLDPDVSAVSVGSVLSAEGASVLVTTHAFFDDAELGPERQRVLDAIAAARAQEGRTAARVSVVPGFQADLERVRTEGAPVGRAIDAALSSATRAWGRDVRGAVFEVGDLRRLEVPEALLDVGVQVLDVAVTFRQAEGAPWGQYVVVVLYGA
;
A
#
# COMPACT_ATOMS: atom_id res chain seq x y z
N MET A 1 6.26 52.07 -8.21
CA MET A 1 5.79 52.30 -9.60
C MET A 1 4.92 51.08 -9.94
N LEU A 2 3.58 51.14 -9.98
CA LEU A 2 2.70 51.67 -11.06
C LEU A 2 2.98 50.99 -12.42
N HIS A 3 2.06 50.34 -13.16
CA HIS A 3 0.57 50.24 -13.14
C HIS A 3 0.11 48.74 -13.17
N ARG A 4 -1.13 48.27 -12.87
CA ARG A 4 -2.47 48.82 -12.50
C ARG A 4 -3.52 49.14 -13.61
N ARG A 5 -4.17 48.13 -14.22
CA ARG A 5 -5.60 48.07 -14.72
C ARG A 5 -5.94 46.65 -15.24
N LEU A 6 -6.97 45.91 -14.80
CA LEU A 6 -8.44 46.07 -14.79
C LEU A 6 -9.15 45.91 -16.16
N ILE A 7 -10.05 44.91 -16.27
CA ILE A 7 -11.44 45.00 -16.82
C ILE A 7 -12.24 43.70 -16.52
N ARG A 8 -13.47 43.86 -16.00
CA ARG A 8 -14.63 42.94 -16.05
C ARG A 8 -15.79 43.77 -16.64
N PRO A 9 -16.74 43.20 -17.40
CA PRO A 9 -18.09 42.91 -16.87
C PRO A 9 -18.67 41.57 -17.41
N LEU A 10 -19.47 40.78 -16.68
CA LEU A 10 -20.88 40.97 -16.26
C LEU A 10 -21.89 41.15 -17.41
N LEU A 11 -22.63 40.08 -17.76
CA LEU A 11 -23.96 40.15 -18.39
C LEU A 11 -24.86 38.97 -17.93
N ARG A 12 -25.99 39.30 -17.28
CA ARG A 12 -27.24 38.51 -17.22
C ARG A 12 -28.34 39.34 -17.89
N PRO A 13 -29.25 38.73 -18.64
CA PRO A 13 -30.67 39.07 -18.50
C PRO A 13 -31.62 37.86 -18.74
N VAL A 14 -32.95 37.89 -18.57
CA VAL A 14 -33.94 38.61 -17.72
C VAL A 14 -35.26 37.80 -17.83
N CYS A 15 -36.12 37.82 -16.80
CA CYS A 15 -37.42 37.14 -16.79
C CYS A 15 -38.46 37.77 -17.77
N ARG A 16 -39.46 36.98 -18.19
CA ARG A 16 -40.74 37.47 -18.72
C ARG A 16 -41.92 36.56 -18.33
N PRO A 17 -43.02 37.10 -17.77
CA PRO A 17 -44.29 36.41 -17.59
C PRO A 17 -45.43 36.95 -18.49
N LEU A 18 -46.44 36.12 -18.77
CA LEU A 18 -47.78 36.43 -19.32
C LEU A 18 -48.64 35.14 -19.13
N LEU A 19 -49.61 35.01 -18.22
CA LEU A 19 -50.96 35.60 -18.05
C LEU A 19 -52.09 35.03 -18.94
N LEU A 20 -53.12 34.48 -18.25
CA LEU A 20 -54.55 34.30 -18.64
C LEU A 20 -54.88 33.20 -19.69
N ALA A 21 -56.04 32.48 -19.65
CA ALA A 21 -57.27 32.64 -18.86
C ALA A 21 -58.10 31.32 -18.64
N SER A 22 -59.08 31.40 -17.72
CA SER A 22 -60.38 30.67 -17.63
C SER A 22 -60.43 29.14 -17.37
N LEU A 23 -61.07 28.60 -16.32
CA LEU A 23 -62.48 28.63 -15.83
C LEU A 23 -63.43 27.56 -16.43
N VAL A 24 -63.62 26.44 -15.70
CA VAL A 24 -64.89 25.69 -15.57
C VAL A 24 -64.95 25.10 -14.15
N ALA A 25 -66.13 25.03 -13.53
CA ALA A 25 -66.34 24.50 -12.19
C ALA A 25 -67.41 23.38 -12.17
N ALA A 26 -67.21 22.36 -11.33
CA ALA A 26 -68.28 21.54 -10.73
C ALA A 26 -67.71 20.71 -9.54
N PRO A 27 -68.49 20.44 -8.47
CA PRO A 27 -67.97 19.84 -7.24
C PRO A 27 -68.28 18.34 -7.11
N LEU A 28 -67.41 17.58 -6.44
CA LEU A 28 -67.75 16.30 -5.84
C LEU A 28 -67.14 16.15 -4.44
N LEU A 29 -68.00 15.96 -3.46
CA LEU A 29 -67.66 15.60 -2.09
C LEU A 29 -67.39 14.09 -2.02
N ALA A 30 -66.17 13.70 -1.67
CA ALA A 30 -65.82 12.36 -1.22
C ALA A 30 -64.79 12.46 -0.09
N GLY A 31 -64.98 11.70 0.99
CA GLY A 31 -64.26 11.91 2.24
C GLY A 31 -62.78 11.56 2.20
N CYS A 32 -61.91 12.47 2.62
CA CYS A 32 -60.50 12.20 2.82
C CYS A 32 -60.26 11.40 4.12
N LEU A 33 -60.41 10.08 4.05
CA LEU A 33 -59.59 9.20 4.90
C LEU A 33 -58.13 9.37 4.44
N ARG A 34 -57.33 10.14 5.19
CA ARG A 34 -55.88 10.22 4.97
C ARG A 34 -55.24 8.92 5.46
N THR A 35 -55.22 7.89 4.61
CA THR A 35 -54.29 6.78 4.75
C THR A 35 -52.89 7.30 4.47
N SER A 36 -52.16 7.64 5.54
CA SER A 36 -50.75 8.06 5.48
C SER A 36 -49.87 6.85 5.21
N THR A 37 -49.79 6.44 3.95
CA THR A 37 -49.00 5.29 3.49
C THR A 37 -48.13 5.69 2.30
N ASN A 38 -47.23 6.66 2.53
CA ASN A 38 -46.20 7.07 1.56
C ASN A 38 -44.79 7.02 2.19
N THR A 39 -44.47 5.89 2.83
CA THR A 39 -43.08 5.45 3.03
C THR A 39 -42.53 4.91 1.70
N THR A 40 -42.34 5.80 0.71
CA THR A 40 -41.52 5.46 -0.47
C THR A 40 -40.05 5.62 -0.10
N PRO A 41 -39.25 4.55 -0.09
CA PRO A 41 -37.81 4.65 0.12
C PRO A 41 -37.19 5.51 -0.99
N PHE A 42 -36.25 6.38 -0.61
CA PHE A 42 -35.58 7.27 -1.57
C PHE A 42 -34.34 6.57 -2.13
N GLY A 43 -34.52 5.96 -3.30
CA GLY A 43 -33.53 5.18 -4.04
C GLY A 43 -34.22 4.41 -5.17
N PRO A 44 -33.49 3.64 -6.00
CA PRO A 44 -34.12 2.51 -6.68
C PRO A 44 -34.77 1.60 -5.62
N PRO A 45 -35.82 0.83 -5.97
CA PRO A 45 -36.28 -0.24 -5.08
C PRO A 45 -35.06 -1.11 -4.70
N ALA A 46 -35.11 -1.73 -3.52
CA ALA A 46 -34.12 -2.72 -3.11
C ALA A 46 -34.34 -4.04 -3.89
N GLU A 47 -34.31 -3.96 -5.22
CA GLU A 47 -33.87 -5.08 -6.06
C GLU A 47 -32.52 -5.53 -5.49
N GLU A 48 -32.45 -6.81 -5.16
CA GLU A 48 -31.35 -7.36 -4.38
C GLU A 48 -30.03 -7.11 -5.11
N ARG A 49 -29.23 -6.19 -4.58
CA ARG A 49 -27.79 -6.16 -4.86
C ARG A 49 -27.19 -7.39 -4.20
N THR A 50 -27.24 -8.52 -4.91
CA THR A 50 -26.49 -9.74 -4.61
C THR A 50 -25.03 -9.61 -5.04
N GLU A 51 -24.72 -8.65 -5.92
CA GLU A 51 -23.36 -8.38 -6.38
C GLU A 51 -22.45 -7.97 -5.21
N SER A 52 -21.36 -8.72 -5.06
CA SER A 52 -20.25 -8.42 -4.16
C SER A 52 -19.67 -7.01 -4.40
N VAL A 53 -19.25 -6.34 -3.33
CA VAL A 53 -18.44 -5.12 -3.42
C VAL A 53 -17.02 -5.40 -3.92
N TRP A 54 -16.55 -6.66 -3.81
CA TRP A 54 -15.19 -7.10 -4.12
C TRP A 54 -15.03 -7.43 -5.61
N ARG A 55 -15.23 -6.44 -6.47
CA ARG A 55 -15.24 -6.57 -7.94
C ARG A 55 -13.84 -6.53 -8.55
N GLY A 56 -13.12 -7.65 -8.49
CA GLY A 56 -11.81 -7.77 -9.13
C GLY A 56 -10.99 -8.97 -8.66
N PHE A 57 -11.42 -9.62 -7.58
CA PHE A 57 -10.88 -10.92 -7.19
C PHE A 57 -11.21 -11.99 -8.22
N PRO A 58 -10.28 -12.93 -8.49
CA PRO A 58 -10.55 -14.03 -9.40
C PRO A 58 -11.43 -15.09 -8.73
N GLU A 59 -12.35 -15.66 -9.51
CA GLU A 59 -13.30 -16.71 -9.11
C GLU A 59 -12.62 -17.92 -8.45
N PRO A 60 -13.33 -18.69 -7.60
CA PRO A 60 -12.87 -20.02 -7.15
C PRO A 60 -12.46 -20.90 -8.35
N GLY A 61 -11.37 -21.66 -8.21
CA GLY A 61 -10.82 -22.44 -9.32
C GLY A 61 -9.87 -21.67 -10.24
N ALA A 62 -9.71 -20.35 -10.10
CA ALA A 62 -8.83 -19.56 -10.97
C ALA A 62 -7.34 -19.78 -10.69
N LEU A 63 -6.96 -19.86 -9.41
CA LEU A 63 -5.58 -20.19 -9.03
C LEU A 63 -5.21 -21.60 -9.50
N GLU A 64 -6.14 -22.54 -9.40
CA GLU A 64 -5.96 -23.94 -9.80
C GLU A 64 -5.81 -24.08 -11.32
N ARG A 65 -6.42 -23.17 -12.11
CA ARG A 65 -6.15 -23.06 -13.55
C ARG A 65 -4.73 -22.54 -13.81
N LEU A 66 -4.34 -21.44 -13.15
CA LEU A 66 -3.01 -20.85 -13.30
C LEU A 66 -1.89 -21.82 -12.91
N VAL A 67 -2.05 -22.51 -11.77
CA VAL A 67 -1.13 -23.54 -11.24
C VAL A 67 -1.16 -24.84 -12.05
N GLY A 68 -2.21 -25.06 -12.85
CA GLY A 68 -2.31 -26.19 -13.79
C GLY A 68 -1.44 -26.04 -15.04
N GLU A 69 -0.94 -24.83 -15.31
CA GLU A 69 0.01 -24.57 -16.40
C GLU A 69 1.47 -24.80 -15.93
N PRO A 70 2.44 -24.98 -16.85
CA PRO A 70 3.85 -24.97 -16.46
C PRO A 70 4.25 -23.59 -15.95
N ALA A 71 4.77 -23.50 -14.72
CA ALA A 71 5.32 -22.26 -14.19
C ALA A 71 6.41 -21.69 -15.14
N PRO A 72 6.45 -20.36 -15.37
CA PRO A 72 7.56 -19.75 -16.11
C PRO A 72 8.89 -20.07 -15.40
N PRO A 73 10.00 -20.22 -16.15
CA PRO A 73 11.29 -20.46 -15.54
C PRO A 73 11.64 -19.30 -14.61
N ALA A 74 11.84 -19.61 -13.32
CA ALA A 74 12.31 -18.63 -12.35
C ALA A 74 13.64 -18.05 -12.85
N ALA A 75 13.72 -16.72 -12.92
CA ALA A 75 14.97 -16.04 -13.23
C ALA A 75 15.93 -16.24 -12.05
N ALA A 76 16.87 -17.19 -12.20
CA ALA A 76 17.93 -17.38 -11.22
C ALA A 76 18.68 -16.04 -11.04
N PRO A 77 18.99 -15.62 -9.80
CA PRO A 77 19.82 -14.44 -9.58
C PRO A 77 21.18 -14.65 -10.25
N ALA A 78 21.52 -13.79 -11.21
CA ALA A 78 22.74 -13.93 -12.00
C ALA A 78 24.02 -13.49 -11.26
N GLU A 79 23.90 -12.94 -10.06
CA GLU A 79 25.02 -12.46 -9.23
C GLU A 79 24.93 -13.06 -7.81
N GLU A 80 26.10 -13.37 -7.25
CA GLU A 80 26.26 -13.80 -5.86
C GLU A 80 26.08 -12.61 -4.89
N TYR A 81 25.36 -12.86 -3.80
CA TYR A 81 25.13 -11.88 -2.74
C TYR A 81 26.08 -12.14 -1.57
N ALA A 82 26.62 -11.07 -0.98
CA ALA A 82 27.37 -11.16 0.26
C ALA A 82 26.46 -10.79 1.43
N ALA A 83 26.49 -11.61 2.47
CA ALA A 83 25.69 -11.39 3.67
C ALA A 83 26.04 -10.05 4.34
N THR A 84 25.03 -9.31 4.82
CA THR A 84 25.30 -8.10 5.60
C THR A 84 25.89 -8.50 6.96
N PRO A 85 26.99 -7.86 7.43
CA PRO A 85 27.51 -8.11 8.77
C PRO A 85 26.44 -7.96 9.86
N SER A 86 26.34 -8.95 10.74
CA SER A 86 25.29 -9.09 11.77
C SER A 86 25.21 -7.89 12.72
N GLU A 87 26.34 -7.27 12.99
CA GLU A 87 26.52 -6.09 13.80
C GLU A 87 26.06 -4.79 13.10
N GLY A 88 25.83 -4.84 11.79
CA GLY A 88 25.50 -3.70 10.95
C GLY A 88 26.71 -3.09 10.23
N TRP A 89 26.46 -2.50 9.06
CA TRP A 89 27.49 -1.96 8.17
C TRP A 89 27.52 -0.43 8.18
N LEU A 90 28.71 0.16 8.26
CA LEU A 90 28.93 1.61 8.14
C LEU A 90 29.09 1.98 6.67
N VAL A 91 28.13 2.71 6.10
CA VAL A 91 28.07 3.04 4.67
C VAL A 91 29.24 3.90 4.20
N GLY A 92 29.71 4.84 5.03
CA GLY A 92 30.94 5.62 4.82
C GLY A 92 31.02 6.44 3.53
N VAL A 93 29.90 6.61 2.82
CA VAL A 93 29.77 7.45 1.62
C VAL A 93 28.95 8.68 2.01
N GLU A 94 29.52 9.87 1.82
CA GLU A 94 28.83 11.14 2.03
C GLU A 94 27.62 11.27 1.09
N VAL A 95 26.53 11.87 1.56
CA VAL A 95 25.36 12.13 0.73
C VAL A 95 25.34 13.61 0.37
N GLY A 96 25.50 13.93 -0.91
CA GLY A 96 25.48 15.30 -1.42
C GLY A 96 24.16 16.05 -1.19
N ALA A 97 24.00 17.25 -1.78
CA ALA A 97 22.74 17.97 -1.75
C ALA A 97 21.65 17.25 -2.58
N ALA A 98 20.37 17.52 -2.32
CA ALA A 98 19.29 16.87 -3.05
C ALA A 98 19.17 17.51 -4.44
N GLY A 99 19.04 16.70 -5.49
CA GLY A 99 19.15 17.16 -6.88
C GLY A 99 20.56 17.59 -7.27
N SER A 100 21.61 17.18 -6.53
CA SER A 100 22.99 17.42 -6.94
C SER A 100 23.25 16.82 -8.33
N PRO A 101 23.96 17.53 -9.22
CA PRO A 101 24.41 16.94 -10.48
C PRO A 101 25.38 15.79 -10.22
N HIS A 102 25.44 14.86 -11.16
CA HIS A 102 26.44 13.79 -11.18
C HIS A 102 27.88 14.33 -11.34
N GLU A 103 28.85 13.69 -10.68
CA GLU A 103 30.27 14.08 -10.66
C GLU A 103 31.01 13.74 -11.97
N SER A 104 30.89 14.64 -12.96
CA SER A 104 31.48 14.47 -14.30
C SER A 104 33.01 14.63 -14.39
N GLU A 105 33.69 15.06 -13.31
CA GLU A 105 35.16 15.22 -13.30
C GLU A 105 35.93 13.90 -13.07
N THR A 106 35.25 12.85 -12.61
CA THR A 106 35.85 11.50 -12.48
C THR A 106 35.94 10.80 -13.84
N ARG A 107 36.80 9.78 -13.98
CA ARG A 107 36.85 8.96 -15.20
C ARG A 107 35.52 8.24 -15.45
N ALA A 108 34.93 7.71 -14.39
CA ALA A 108 33.64 7.03 -14.45
C ALA A 108 32.52 8.00 -14.85
N GLY A 109 32.51 9.21 -14.30
CA GLY A 109 31.50 10.21 -14.63
C GLY A 109 31.63 10.81 -16.03
N ARG A 110 32.85 10.90 -16.58
CA ARG A 110 33.04 11.19 -18.02
C ARG A 110 32.45 10.10 -18.90
N LEU A 111 32.74 8.82 -18.60
CA LEU A 111 32.15 7.69 -19.34
C LEU A 111 30.62 7.71 -19.27
N LEU A 112 30.04 8.00 -18.11
CA LEU A 112 28.59 8.09 -17.95
C LEU A 112 28.00 9.27 -18.74
N ALA A 113 28.65 10.44 -18.70
CA ALA A 113 28.24 11.61 -19.46
C ALA A 113 28.28 11.37 -20.98
N GLU A 114 29.30 10.67 -21.49
CA GLU A 114 29.37 10.23 -22.89
C GLU A 114 28.16 9.34 -23.25
N LEU A 115 27.89 8.30 -22.46
CA LEU A 115 26.83 7.32 -22.73
C LEU A 115 25.41 7.89 -22.54
N VAL A 116 25.23 8.87 -21.65
CA VAL A 116 23.96 9.59 -21.44
C VAL A 116 23.72 10.63 -22.54
N ALA A 117 24.76 11.27 -23.09
CA ALA A 117 24.61 12.20 -24.21
C ALA A 117 24.01 11.54 -25.47
N GLU A 118 24.23 10.23 -25.64
CA GLU A 118 23.64 9.41 -26.70
C GLU A 118 22.17 8.98 -26.43
N ARG A 119 21.69 9.15 -25.18
CA ARG A 119 20.44 8.55 -24.67
C ARG A 119 19.58 9.61 -23.96
N PRO A 120 18.81 10.43 -24.68
CA PRO A 120 18.14 11.62 -24.11
C PRO A 120 17.05 11.34 -23.06
N GLY A 121 16.59 10.09 -22.91
CA GLY A 121 15.70 9.68 -21.83
C GLY A 121 16.41 9.35 -20.51
N LEU A 122 17.74 9.21 -20.52
CA LEU A 122 18.55 8.95 -19.33
C LEU A 122 19.01 10.23 -18.66
N ARG A 123 19.15 10.16 -17.34
CA ARG A 123 19.66 11.25 -16.51
C ARG A 123 20.72 10.71 -15.55
N ALA A 124 21.95 11.20 -15.66
CA ALA A 124 22.94 10.99 -14.62
C ALA A 124 22.58 11.85 -13.39
N THR A 125 22.44 11.25 -12.21
CA THR A 125 22.03 11.95 -10.97
C THR A 125 22.98 11.69 -9.80
N GLY A 126 23.14 12.67 -8.91
CA GLY A 126 23.94 12.51 -7.69
C GLY A 126 23.35 11.45 -6.73
N GLU A 127 22.04 11.24 -6.76
CA GLU A 127 21.36 10.19 -5.98
C GLU A 127 21.74 8.78 -6.45
N ALA A 128 21.68 8.52 -7.77
CA ALA A 128 22.06 7.23 -8.33
C ALA A 128 23.57 6.97 -8.21
N GLU A 129 24.39 8.03 -8.31
CA GLU A 129 25.83 7.96 -8.08
C GLU A 129 26.17 7.68 -6.60
N CYS A 130 25.51 8.32 -5.65
CA CYS A 130 25.65 8.03 -4.21
C CYS A 130 25.36 6.55 -3.93
N MET A 131 24.32 5.99 -4.57
CA MET A 131 23.98 4.58 -4.44
C MET A 131 25.05 3.70 -5.09
N ALA A 132 25.54 4.06 -6.29
CA ALA A 132 26.62 3.34 -6.96
C ALA A 132 27.90 3.33 -6.11
N LYS A 133 28.31 4.48 -5.55
CA LYS A 133 29.46 4.61 -4.63
C LYS A 133 29.31 3.70 -3.41
N SER A 134 28.10 3.65 -2.82
CA SER A 134 27.79 2.82 -1.66
C SER A 134 27.88 1.32 -1.98
N ILE A 135 27.27 0.88 -3.08
CA ILE A 135 27.25 -0.54 -3.47
C ILE A 135 28.63 -0.99 -3.98
N ALA A 136 29.34 -0.16 -4.75
CA ALA A 136 30.70 -0.44 -5.17
C ALA A 136 31.62 -0.65 -3.95
N ARG A 137 31.52 0.20 -2.92
CA ARG A 137 32.28 0.00 -1.68
C ARG A 137 31.89 -1.31 -0.99
N PHE A 138 30.61 -1.60 -0.83
CA PHE A 138 30.16 -2.85 -0.22
C PHE A 138 30.72 -4.08 -0.95
N ARG A 139 30.67 -4.10 -2.29
CA ARG A 139 31.22 -5.20 -3.10
C ARG A 139 32.73 -5.34 -2.96
N ALA A 140 33.49 -4.24 -2.92
CA ALA A 140 34.94 -4.30 -2.69
C ALA A 140 35.27 -4.87 -1.29
N GLU A 141 34.51 -4.47 -0.27
CA GLU A 141 34.70 -4.88 1.12
C GLU A 141 34.28 -6.34 1.39
N HIS A 142 33.15 -6.78 0.83
CA HIS A 142 32.49 -8.07 1.15
C HIS A 142 32.45 -9.10 0.01
N GLY A 143 32.83 -8.72 -1.21
CA GLY A 143 32.97 -9.64 -2.36
C GLY A 143 31.69 -9.93 -3.17
N GLY A 144 30.50 -9.58 -2.67
CA GLY A 144 29.21 -9.87 -3.33
C GLY A 144 28.23 -8.69 -3.26
N ARG A 145 27.09 -8.81 -3.95
CA ARG A 145 26.02 -7.80 -3.95
C ARG A 145 25.40 -7.67 -2.53
N PRO A 146 25.06 -6.46 -2.05
CA PRO A 146 24.30 -6.33 -0.80
C PRO A 146 22.90 -6.95 -0.90
N GLU A 147 22.40 -7.43 0.22
CA GLU A 147 21.03 -7.93 0.36
C GLU A 147 19.98 -6.84 0.09
N GLU A 148 18.77 -7.24 -0.31
CA GLU A 148 17.72 -6.32 -0.75
C GLU A 148 17.32 -5.28 0.33
N ALA A 149 17.39 -5.63 1.62
CA ALA A 149 17.13 -4.70 2.71
C ALA A 149 18.17 -3.57 2.78
N LEU A 150 19.46 -3.90 2.64
CA LEU A 150 20.54 -2.93 2.60
C LEU A 150 20.49 -2.12 1.29
N GLU A 151 20.21 -2.76 0.15
CA GLU A 151 20.08 -2.07 -1.14
C GLU A 151 18.97 -1.00 -1.12
N ARG A 152 17.79 -1.33 -0.58
CA ARG A 152 16.69 -0.36 -0.36
C ARG A 152 17.08 0.75 0.61
N PHE A 153 17.74 0.41 1.72
CA PHE A 153 18.23 1.40 2.67
C PHE A 153 19.20 2.38 2.00
N LEU A 154 20.11 1.89 1.15
CA LEU A 154 21.07 2.74 0.42
C LEU A 154 20.37 3.64 -0.61
N ALA A 155 19.39 3.12 -1.36
CA ALA A 155 18.59 3.93 -2.28
C ALA A 155 17.88 5.07 -1.56
N ALA A 156 17.13 4.75 -0.51
CA ALA A 156 16.40 5.72 0.31
C ALA A 156 17.34 6.67 1.08
N ARG A 157 18.52 6.20 1.50
CA ARG A 157 19.59 7.02 2.11
C ARG A 157 20.16 8.03 1.12
N CYS A 158 20.35 7.65 -0.13
CA CYS A 158 20.81 8.55 -1.19
C CYS A 158 19.71 9.47 -1.72
N GLY A 159 18.42 9.14 -1.50
CA GLY A 159 17.28 9.88 -2.03
C GLY A 159 16.89 9.44 -3.45
N LEU A 160 17.33 8.25 -3.88
CA LEU A 160 16.91 7.65 -5.14
C LEU A 160 15.47 7.14 -4.99
N ILE A 161 14.56 7.56 -5.87
CA ILE A 161 13.14 7.21 -5.79
C ILE A 161 12.88 5.93 -6.57
N THR A 162 12.39 4.90 -5.89
CA THR A 162 12.30 3.54 -6.44
C THR A 162 10.89 2.97 -6.28
N SER A 163 10.15 2.87 -7.38
CA SER A 163 8.82 2.23 -7.47
C SER A 163 8.90 0.83 -8.07
N ASN A 164 9.58 0.71 -9.21
CA ASN A 164 9.61 -0.48 -10.06
C ASN A 164 10.94 -1.26 -9.97
N GLY A 165 11.59 -1.20 -8.80
CA GLY A 165 12.87 -1.85 -8.53
C GLY A 165 14.10 -1.06 -9.01
N ILE A 166 15.26 -1.61 -8.70
CA ILE A 166 16.58 -1.07 -9.01
C ILE A 166 17.34 -2.14 -9.77
N ARG A 167 18.05 -1.75 -10.82
CA ARG A 167 18.96 -2.63 -11.55
C ARG A 167 20.39 -2.19 -11.26
N SER A 168 21.23 -3.16 -10.94
CA SER A 168 22.67 -2.98 -10.80
C SER A 168 23.38 -3.89 -11.78
N ALA A 169 24.34 -3.35 -12.53
CA ALA A 169 25.33 -4.15 -13.25
C ALA A 169 26.69 -3.92 -12.60
N SER A 170 27.57 -4.93 -12.59
CA SER A 170 28.86 -4.83 -11.89
C SER A 170 30.01 -5.52 -12.63
N LEU A 171 31.22 -4.98 -12.44
CA LEU A 171 32.48 -5.70 -12.64
C LEU A 171 33.19 -5.77 -11.29
N ALA A 172 33.81 -6.90 -10.99
CA ALA A 172 34.58 -7.09 -9.77
C ALA A 172 35.96 -7.65 -10.12
N TRP A 173 36.99 -7.08 -9.50
CA TRP A 173 38.37 -7.57 -9.54
C TRP A 173 38.71 -8.07 -8.13
N PRO A 174 38.61 -9.39 -7.86
CA PRO A 174 38.79 -9.95 -6.52
C PRO A 174 40.26 -10.04 -6.10
N GLU A 175 41.18 -10.02 -7.07
CA GLU A 175 42.63 -10.07 -6.87
C GLU A 175 43.28 -8.97 -7.72
N LEU A 176 43.49 -7.80 -7.11
CA LEU A 176 44.08 -6.63 -7.72
C LEU A 176 45.29 -6.16 -6.87
N PRO A 177 46.54 -6.27 -7.37
CA PRO A 177 47.71 -5.93 -6.58
C PRO A 177 47.64 -4.53 -5.96
N GLU A 178 48.12 -4.37 -4.72
CA GLU A 178 48.11 -3.08 -3.99
C GLU A 178 48.80 -1.95 -4.77
N ALA A 179 49.81 -2.30 -5.59
CA ALA A 179 50.55 -1.35 -6.41
C ALA A 179 49.74 -0.75 -7.58
N VAL A 180 48.63 -1.37 -8.01
CA VAL A 180 47.81 -0.86 -9.12
C VAL A 180 46.82 0.17 -8.59
N SER A 181 47.02 1.45 -8.88
CA SER A 181 46.05 2.49 -8.51
C SER A 181 44.73 2.35 -9.27
N THR A 182 43.66 2.98 -8.77
CA THR A 182 42.36 3.04 -9.48
C THR A 182 42.48 3.71 -10.86
N ASP A 183 43.39 4.67 -11.01
CA ASP A 183 43.72 5.33 -12.27
C ASP A 183 44.44 4.40 -13.26
N GLU A 184 45.30 3.50 -12.77
CA GLU A 184 45.96 2.47 -13.58
C GLU A 184 45.02 1.34 -13.94
N LEU A 185 44.15 0.89 -13.02
CA LEU A 185 43.08 -0.06 -13.32
C LEU A 185 42.21 0.45 -14.47
N TRP A 186 41.78 1.72 -14.43
CA TRP A 186 41.02 2.32 -15.52
C TRP A 186 41.84 2.48 -16.82
N ALA A 187 43.15 2.70 -16.73
CA ALA A 187 44.01 2.77 -17.91
C ALA A 187 44.23 1.39 -18.56
N GLN A 188 44.20 0.32 -17.77
CA GLN A 188 44.39 -1.07 -18.22
C GLN A 188 43.08 -1.70 -18.72
N GLN A 189 41.97 -1.49 -18.00
CA GLN A 189 40.66 -2.13 -18.26
C GLN A 189 39.63 -1.16 -18.84
N GLY A 190 40.04 0.00 -19.34
CA GLY A 190 39.12 1.05 -19.81
C GLY A 190 38.17 0.60 -20.92
N ASP A 191 38.62 -0.29 -21.80
CA ASP A 191 37.80 -0.86 -22.87
C ASP A 191 36.80 -1.91 -22.35
N GLU A 192 37.22 -2.82 -21.47
CA GLU A 192 36.33 -3.78 -20.78
C GLU A 192 35.24 -3.02 -19.99
N ILE A 193 35.64 -1.99 -19.24
CA ILE A 193 34.72 -1.13 -18.49
C ILE A 193 33.72 -0.44 -19.43
N ARG A 194 34.18 0.12 -20.54
CA ARG A 194 33.29 0.77 -21.53
C ARG A 194 32.33 -0.23 -22.16
N GLU A 195 32.83 -1.40 -22.57
CA GLU A 195 32.03 -2.47 -23.15
C GLU A 195 30.98 -2.97 -22.16
N HIS A 196 31.36 -3.26 -20.92
CA HIS A 196 30.42 -3.70 -19.88
C HIS A 196 29.31 -2.67 -19.63
N VAL A 197 29.65 -1.39 -19.42
CA VAL A 197 28.63 -0.35 -19.18
C VAL A 197 27.71 -0.17 -20.39
N ALA A 198 28.22 -0.36 -21.61
CA ALA A 198 27.43 -0.27 -22.83
C ALA A 198 26.56 -1.52 -23.13
N THR A 199 27.00 -2.71 -22.72
CA THR A 199 26.41 -4.01 -23.15
C THR A 199 25.67 -4.78 -22.07
N SER A 200 25.87 -4.49 -20.78
CA SER A 200 25.31 -5.24 -19.62
C SER A 200 23.77 -5.19 -19.47
N GLY A 201 23.03 -4.80 -20.52
CA GLY A 201 21.60 -4.48 -20.45
C GLY A 201 21.29 -3.32 -19.50
N ALA A 202 22.34 -2.63 -19.03
CA ALA A 202 22.28 -1.67 -17.95
C ALA A 202 21.46 -0.45 -18.34
N LEU A 203 21.94 0.34 -19.29
CA LEU A 203 21.36 1.64 -19.61
C LEU A 203 19.98 1.48 -20.27
N PRO A 204 18.85 1.78 -19.59
CA PRO A 204 17.53 1.70 -20.21
C PRO A 204 17.34 2.85 -21.22
N GLU A 205 16.22 2.86 -21.93
CA GLU A 205 15.87 4.02 -22.76
C GLU A 205 15.55 5.27 -21.93
N THR A 206 15.02 5.07 -20.71
CA THR A 206 14.61 6.14 -19.78
C THR A 206 14.92 5.78 -18.33
N GLY A 207 15.34 6.76 -17.51
CA GLY A 207 15.59 6.54 -16.08
C GLY A 207 16.67 7.44 -15.47
N GLU A 208 16.95 7.21 -14.18
CA GLU A 208 18.06 7.82 -13.44
C GLU A 208 19.21 6.81 -13.36
N VAL A 209 20.45 7.24 -13.65
CA VAL A 209 21.62 6.36 -13.74
C VAL A 209 22.81 6.93 -12.96
N GLY A 210 23.65 6.04 -12.43
CA GLY A 210 24.86 6.39 -11.71
C GLY A 210 25.94 5.34 -11.89
N ILE A 211 27.20 5.74 -11.78
CA ILE A 211 28.35 4.83 -11.86
C ILE A 211 29.36 5.17 -10.78
N ALA A 212 30.01 4.15 -10.22
CA ALA A 212 31.13 4.32 -9.32
C ALA A 212 32.11 3.15 -9.40
N LEU A 213 33.38 3.45 -9.10
CA LEU A 213 34.44 2.47 -8.91
C LEU A 213 34.99 2.65 -7.49
N ALA A 214 34.98 1.58 -6.70
CA ALA A 214 35.54 1.57 -5.35
C ALA A 214 36.63 0.50 -5.23
N ARG A 215 37.54 0.70 -4.27
CA ARG A 215 38.61 -0.24 -3.93
C ARG A 215 38.67 -0.43 -2.42
N HIS A 216 38.92 -1.66 -1.98
CA HIS A 216 39.20 -2.01 -0.59
C HIS A 216 40.28 -3.10 -0.54
N GLY A 217 41.47 -2.77 -0.01
CA GLY A 217 42.63 -3.67 -0.03
C GLY A 217 42.99 -4.11 -1.46
N GLU A 218 43.03 -5.42 -1.68
CA GLU A 218 43.28 -6.06 -2.99
C GLU A 218 42.03 -6.23 -3.86
N ARG A 219 40.86 -5.72 -3.46
CA ARG A 219 39.62 -5.84 -4.25
C ARG A 219 39.17 -4.50 -4.82
N ALA A 220 38.62 -4.53 -6.03
CA ALA A 220 37.92 -3.40 -6.62
C ALA A 220 36.57 -3.82 -7.22
N ALA A 221 35.61 -2.90 -7.25
CA ALA A 221 34.32 -3.13 -7.88
C ALA A 221 33.82 -1.87 -8.60
N LEU A 222 33.45 -2.03 -9.88
CA LEU A 222 32.67 -1.07 -10.64
C LEU A 222 31.20 -1.43 -10.49
N VAL A 223 30.34 -0.44 -10.20
CA VAL A 223 28.89 -0.62 -10.14
C VAL A 223 28.20 0.46 -10.97
N VAL A 224 27.27 0.04 -11.81
CA VAL A 224 26.33 0.89 -12.54
C VAL A 224 24.95 0.68 -11.91
N ILE A 225 24.33 1.74 -11.42
CA ILE A 225 22.96 1.75 -10.91
C ILE A 225 22.03 2.34 -11.97
N GLN A 226 20.88 1.70 -12.17
CA GLN A 226 19.75 2.28 -12.89
C GLN A 226 18.48 2.18 -12.05
N ALA A 227 17.80 3.31 -11.89
CA ALA A 227 16.41 3.36 -11.47
C ALA A 227 15.53 3.64 -12.69
N ALA A 228 14.38 2.96 -12.77
CA ALA A 228 13.33 3.34 -13.71
C ALA A 228 12.90 4.81 -13.48
N PRO A 229 12.30 5.49 -14.46
CA PRO A 229 11.74 6.82 -14.24
C PRO A 229 10.82 6.82 -13.02
N PRO A 230 10.97 7.79 -12.09
CA PRO A 230 10.12 7.83 -10.91
C PRO A 230 8.66 8.04 -11.33
N GLU A 231 7.74 7.35 -10.66
CA GLU A 231 6.30 7.48 -10.94
C GLU A 231 5.63 8.62 -10.15
N VAL A 232 6.44 9.33 -9.37
CA VAL A 232 6.05 10.47 -8.54
C VAL A 232 7.18 11.50 -8.51
N ASP A 233 6.83 12.76 -8.75
CA ASP A 233 7.68 13.88 -8.42
C ASP A 233 7.41 14.27 -6.95
N LEU A 234 8.47 14.40 -6.15
CA LEU A 234 8.39 14.80 -4.74
C LEU A 234 9.12 16.11 -4.51
N ASP A 235 8.52 17.01 -3.72
CA ASP A 235 9.13 18.29 -3.33
C ASP A 235 10.44 18.07 -2.55
N ALA A 236 10.54 16.98 -1.79
CA ALA A 236 11.72 16.59 -1.03
C ALA A 236 11.96 15.07 -1.12
N ARG A 237 13.09 14.67 -1.70
CA ARG A 237 13.54 13.26 -1.79
C ARG A 237 14.21 12.74 -0.51
N ARG A 238 14.59 13.63 0.41
CA ARG A 238 15.16 13.33 1.74
C ARG A 238 14.45 14.19 2.77
N PRO A 239 13.23 13.80 3.18
CA PRO A 239 12.40 14.62 4.05
C PRO A 239 12.90 14.56 5.50
N ALA A 240 12.55 15.57 6.29
CA ALA A 240 12.81 15.64 7.73
C ALA A 240 11.49 15.86 8.48
N PRO A 241 11.37 15.37 9.74
CA PRO A 241 10.23 15.70 10.56
C PRO A 241 10.26 17.17 10.99
N ASP A 242 9.09 17.78 11.13
CA ASP A 242 8.93 19.09 11.76
C ASP A 242 9.09 19.01 13.30
N ALA A 243 8.90 20.14 13.98
CA ALA A 243 9.06 20.26 15.43
C ALA A 243 8.09 19.37 16.23
N ASP A 244 6.95 19.00 15.64
CA ASP A 244 5.95 18.11 16.23
C ASP A 244 6.23 16.62 15.91
N GLY A 245 7.33 16.33 15.20
CA GLY A 245 7.69 14.98 14.79
C GLY A 245 7.03 14.52 13.48
N ASN A 246 6.36 15.39 12.73
CA ASN A 246 5.63 15.01 11.53
C ASN A 246 6.45 15.22 10.27
N VAL A 247 6.57 14.18 9.44
CA VAL A 247 7.20 14.25 8.13
C VAL A 247 6.13 14.57 7.09
N ARG A 248 6.21 15.77 6.49
CA ARG A 248 5.28 16.19 5.42
C ARG A 248 5.85 15.85 4.05
N LEU A 249 5.13 15.02 3.31
CA LEU A 249 5.48 14.63 1.94
C LEU A 249 4.52 15.29 0.97
N ARG A 250 5.04 16.11 0.06
CA ARG A 250 4.28 16.71 -1.05
C ARG A 250 4.82 16.19 -2.37
N GLY A 251 3.91 16.01 -3.32
CA GLY A 251 4.29 15.54 -4.65
C GLY A 251 3.14 15.46 -5.64
N ARG A 252 3.46 14.90 -6.80
CA ARG A 252 2.54 14.67 -7.92
C ARG A 252 2.82 13.32 -8.57
N LEU A 253 1.79 12.49 -8.71
CA LEU A 253 1.86 11.22 -9.43
C LEU A 253 1.90 11.46 -10.95
N HIS A 254 2.63 10.62 -11.67
CA HIS A 254 2.71 10.61 -13.14
C HIS A 254 1.62 9.76 -13.81
N PHE A 255 0.61 9.34 -13.05
CA PHE A 255 -0.53 8.55 -13.51
C PHE A 255 -1.82 8.91 -12.76
N GLU A 256 -2.97 8.53 -13.32
CA GLU A 256 -4.27 8.72 -12.66
C GLU A 256 -4.42 7.74 -11.48
N ALA A 257 -4.74 8.29 -10.30
CA ALA A 257 -4.98 7.53 -9.08
C ALA A 257 -6.33 7.93 -8.47
N VAL A 258 -6.97 6.98 -7.80
CA VAL A 258 -8.17 7.20 -6.96
C VAL A 258 -7.83 7.30 -5.48
N TYR A 259 -6.62 6.87 -5.09
CA TYR A 259 -6.13 6.92 -3.71
C TYR A 259 -4.59 7.04 -3.69
N VAL A 260 -4.07 7.75 -2.69
CA VAL A 260 -2.65 7.78 -2.32
C VAL A 260 -2.55 7.68 -0.80
N GLY A 261 -1.52 7.00 -0.32
CA GLY A 261 -1.26 6.83 1.10
C GLY A 261 0.21 6.49 1.36
N GLY A 262 0.55 6.31 2.62
CA GLY A 262 1.88 5.87 3.02
C GLY A 262 1.88 5.19 4.37
N TYR A 263 2.97 4.48 4.64
CA TYR A 263 3.29 3.93 5.96
C TYR A 263 4.71 4.34 6.33
N VAL A 264 4.93 4.59 7.63
CA VAL A 264 6.23 4.97 8.19
C VAL A 264 6.58 4.05 9.36
N ASN A 265 7.82 3.54 9.40
CA ASN A 265 8.31 2.71 10.51
C ASN A 265 8.29 3.51 11.83
N GLN A 266 8.01 2.82 12.95
CA GLN A 266 8.10 3.37 14.30
C GLN A 266 8.98 2.43 15.15
N GLY A 267 10.16 2.88 15.53
CA GLY A 267 11.10 2.08 16.31
C GLY A 267 11.41 0.71 15.68
N ARG A 268 11.73 -0.27 16.54
CA ARG A 268 12.23 -1.58 16.11
C ARG A 268 11.23 -2.35 15.22
N ALA A 269 9.95 -2.35 15.56
CA ALA A 269 8.94 -3.18 14.88
C ALA A 269 7.59 -2.46 14.60
N GLY A 270 7.33 -1.27 15.15
CA GLY A 270 6.08 -0.56 14.91
C GLY A 270 5.98 0.04 13.51
N TYR A 271 4.77 0.48 13.15
CA TYR A 271 4.49 1.28 11.98
C TYR A 271 3.36 2.27 12.31
N ALA A 272 3.23 3.32 11.51
CA ALA A 272 2.07 4.21 11.51
C ALA A 272 1.63 4.49 10.07
N ALA A 273 0.33 4.74 9.88
CA ALA A 273 -0.20 5.24 8.62
C ALA A 273 0.11 6.74 8.48
N CYS A 274 0.43 7.18 7.27
CA CYS A 274 0.48 8.59 6.93
C CYS A 274 -0.93 9.09 6.60
N GLU A 275 -1.31 10.25 7.14
CA GLU A 275 -2.61 10.86 6.88
C GLU A 275 -2.59 11.67 5.57
N PRO A 276 -3.44 11.36 4.58
CA PRO A 276 -3.53 12.13 3.34
C PRO A 276 -4.38 13.39 3.52
N ASP A 277 -3.88 14.53 3.04
CA ASP A 277 -4.68 15.76 2.94
C ASP A 277 -5.71 15.63 1.81
N ARG A 278 -6.94 15.29 2.18
CA ARG A 278 -8.07 15.11 1.24
C ARG A 278 -8.56 16.42 0.62
N THR A 279 -8.04 17.58 1.01
CA THR A 279 -8.35 18.87 0.34
C THR A 279 -7.54 19.06 -0.95
N ILE A 280 -6.46 18.28 -1.15
CA ILE A 280 -5.64 18.31 -2.34
C ILE A 280 -6.12 17.26 -3.34
N ALA A 281 -6.51 17.70 -4.53
CA ALA A 281 -6.99 16.83 -5.59
C ALA A 281 -5.84 16.10 -6.30
N LEU A 282 -5.99 14.78 -6.47
CA LEU A 282 -5.10 13.95 -7.25
C LEU A 282 -4.97 14.45 -8.71
N PRO A 283 -3.80 14.28 -9.36
CA PRO A 283 -2.65 13.50 -8.91
C PRO A 283 -1.67 14.25 -7.99
N ALA A 284 -1.94 15.50 -7.58
CA ALA A 284 -1.17 16.16 -6.53
C ALA A 284 -1.60 15.61 -5.14
N PHE A 285 -0.71 15.64 -4.15
CA PHE A 285 -1.01 15.20 -2.80
C PHE A 285 -0.13 15.82 -1.72
N GLU A 286 -0.60 15.80 -0.47
CA GLU A 286 0.21 15.91 0.75
C GLU A 286 -0.10 14.70 1.65
N LEU A 287 0.94 14.10 2.23
CA LEU A 287 0.85 13.09 3.29
C LEU A 287 1.54 13.63 4.55
N VAL A 288 0.95 13.40 5.71
CA VAL A 288 1.55 13.68 7.03
C VAL A 288 1.88 12.34 7.69
N CYS A 289 3.16 12.01 7.79
CA CYS A 289 3.66 10.77 8.39
C CYS A 289 4.21 11.07 9.80
N PRO A 290 3.60 10.60 10.89
CA PRO A 290 4.16 10.78 12.23
C PRO A 290 5.43 9.95 12.40
N MET A 291 6.50 10.51 12.96
CA MET A 291 7.78 9.82 13.17
C MET A 291 8.14 9.79 14.66
N ALA A 292 8.33 8.59 15.20
CA ALA A 292 8.64 8.34 16.61
C ALA A 292 9.80 9.22 17.10
N ALA A 293 9.70 9.73 18.34
CA ALA A 293 10.61 10.74 18.88
C ALA A 293 12.05 10.21 19.01
N GLU A 294 12.16 8.93 19.33
CA GLU A 294 13.40 8.16 19.49
C GLU A 294 14.06 7.76 18.17
N ASP A 295 13.33 7.74 17.05
CA ASP A 295 13.88 7.36 15.76
C ASP A 295 14.78 8.47 15.22
N ALA A 296 16.05 8.14 14.96
CA ALA A 296 16.99 9.02 14.26
C ALA A 296 16.62 9.12 12.76
N HIS A 297 16.12 8.02 12.20
CA HIS A 297 15.63 7.91 10.83
C HIS A 297 14.49 6.90 10.74
N ALA A 298 13.55 7.12 9.83
CA ALA A 298 12.43 6.22 9.59
C ALA A 298 12.23 6.01 8.09
N ALA A 299 12.05 4.75 7.68
CA ALA A 299 11.65 4.43 6.31
C ALA A 299 10.18 4.80 6.10
N ILE A 300 9.84 5.29 4.90
CA ILE A 300 8.47 5.56 4.47
C ILE A 300 8.22 4.86 3.13
N ASP A 301 7.22 3.99 3.05
CA ASP A 301 6.65 3.51 1.79
C ASP A 301 5.51 4.45 1.40
N VAL A 302 5.52 4.99 0.18
CA VAL A 302 4.39 5.72 -0.43
C VAL A 302 3.76 4.85 -1.50
N PHE A 303 2.44 4.75 -1.51
CA PHE A 303 1.70 3.89 -2.44
C PHE A 303 0.43 4.57 -2.97
N ALA A 304 -0.04 4.11 -4.12
CA ALA A 304 -1.24 4.63 -4.78
C ALA A 304 -2.09 3.53 -5.40
N LEU A 305 -3.38 3.82 -5.61
CA LEU A 305 -4.35 2.94 -6.27
C LEU A 305 -4.79 3.58 -7.59
N GLN A 306 -4.69 2.85 -8.70
CA GLN A 306 -5.18 3.31 -10.00
C GLN A 306 -6.68 3.02 -10.17
N PRO A 307 -7.42 3.79 -10.98
CA PRO A 307 -8.80 3.45 -11.34
C PRO A 307 -8.92 2.01 -11.86
N GLY A 308 -9.85 1.23 -11.31
CA GLY A 308 -10.10 -0.16 -11.73
C GLY A 308 -9.02 -1.17 -11.36
N ARG A 309 -8.10 -0.84 -10.44
CA ARG A 309 -7.18 -1.79 -9.80
C ARG A 309 -7.60 -1.97 -8.34
N GLU A 310 -7.51 -3.20 -7.85
CA GLU A 310 -7.77 -3.54 -6.44
C GLU A 310 -6.51 -3.48 -5.57
N LEU A 311 -5.34 -3.77 -6.16
CA LEU A 311 -4.05 -3.73 -5.46
C LEU A 311 -3.42 -2.35 -5.54
N VAL A 312 -2.99 -1.85 -4.37
CA VAL A 312 -2.12 -0.67 -4.30
C VAL A 312 -0.73 -1.01 -4.81
N ARG A 313 -0.07 -0.03 -5.43
CA ARG A 313 1.32 -0.13 -5.87
C ARG A 313 2.21 0.86 -5.14
N GLY A 314 3.41 0.43 -4.76
CA GLY A 314 4.44 1.34 -4.23
C GLY A 314 4.93 2.29 -5.31
N VAL A 315 4.97 3.58 -5.02
CA VAL A 315 5.42 4.65 -5.94
C VAL A 315 6.70 5.34 -5.48
N ALA A 316 7.02 5.28 -4.18
CA ALA A 316 8.31 5.70 -3.64
C ALA A 316 8.64 4.95 -2.34
N MET A 317 9.94 4.82 -2.06
CA MET A 317 10.47 4.50 -0.75
C MET A 317 11.44 5.62 -0.34
N LEU A 318 11.31 6.13 0.89
CA LEU A 318 12.04 7.29 1.39
C LEU A 318 12.68 6.97 2.74
N LEU A 319 13.73 7.70 3.09
CA LEU A 319 14.34 7.66 4.43
C LEU A 319 14.28 9.04 5.07
N ALA A 320 13.24 9.25 5.88
CA ALA A 320 13.11 10.45 6.69
C ALA A 320 14.20 10.48 7.77
N ARG A 321 14.77 11.65 8.03
CA ARG A 321 15.90 11.83 8.96
C ARG A 321 15.73 13.09 9.81
N ARG A 322 16.04 12.98 11.10
CA ARG A 322 16.19 14.16 11.97
C ARG A 322 17.47 14.92 11.58
N GLU A 323 17.52 16.22 11.88
CA GLU A 323 18.72 17.03 11.66
C GLU A 323 19.92 16.41 12.40
N GLY A 324 21.09 16.34 11.72
CA GLY A 324 22.29 15.67 12.23
C GLY A 324 22.28 14.13 12.14
N ALA A 325 21.15 13.48 11.81
CA ALA A 325 21.09 12.03 11.62
C ALA A 325 21.46 11.64 10.17
N GLU A 326 22.73 11.33 9.91
CA GLU A 326 23.19 10.96 8.57
C GLU A 326 22.64 9.63 8.03
N ALA A 327 22.08 8.79 8.92
CA ALA A 327 21.84 7.36 8.68
C ALA A 327 23.09 6.67 8.11
N ALA A 328 24.24 6.87 8.76
CA ALA A 328 25.53 6.36 8.30
C ALA A 328 25.71 4.84 8.48
N ARG A 329 24.87 4.19 9.30
CA ARG A 329 24.91 2.76 9.62
C ARG A 329 23.59 2.11 9.23
N PHE A 330 23.67 0.94 8.60
CA PHE A 330 22.54 0.02 8.44
C PHE A 330 22.67 -1.11 9.46
N GLU A 331 21.60 -1.44 10.16
CA GLU A 331 21.56 -2.55 11.13
C GLU A 331 20.43 -3.51 10.71
N PRO A 332 20.75 -4.77 10.34
CA PRO A 332 19.72 -5.74 9.99
C PRO A 332 18.90 -6.11 11.23
N LEU A 333 17.59 -6.34 11.05
CA LEU A 333 16.72 -6.73 12.15
C LEU A 333 17.01 -8.18 12.57
N ALA A 334 17.74 -8.37 13.67
CA ALA A 334 17.97 -9.70 14.22
C ALA A 334 16.67 -10.32 14.77
N LEU A 335 16.27 -11.48 14.22
CA LEU A 335 15.04 -12.24 14.55
C LEU A 335 15.33 -13.64 15.14
N GLY A 336 16.50 -13.80 15.76
CA GLY A 336 16.99 -15.08 16.30
C GLY A 336 18.06 -15.71 15.41
N GLU A 337 18.51 -16.91 15.80
CA GLU A 337 19.52 -17.67 15.05
C GLU A 337 19.01 -18.04 13.63
N PRO A 338 19.88 -18.04 12.60
CA PRO A 338 19.54 -18.50 11.26
C PRO A 338 18.99 -19.93 11.27
N ALA A 339 17.92 -20.16 10.51
CA ALA A 339 17.25 -21.46 10.44
C ALA A 339 16.92 -21.84 8.97
N PRO A 340 17.94 -21.99 8.09
CA PRO A 340 17.73 -22.29 6.69
C PRO A 340 16.96 -23.61 6.50
N SER A 341 15.98 -23.60 5.59
CA SER A 341 15.12 -24.75 5.28
C SER A 341 14.90 -24.84 3.77
N GLU A 342 15.11 -26.01 3.18
CA GLU A 342 14.74 -26.30 1.78
C GLU A 342 13.31 -26.86 1.65
N ASP A 343 12.66 -27.18 2.76
CA ASP A 343 11.25 -27.61 2.80
C ASP A 343 10.33 -26.39 3.01
N PRO A 344 9.42 -26.09 2.05
CA PRO A 344 8.41 -25.02 2.19
C PRO A 344 7.54 -25.14 3.43
N VAL A 345 7.19 -26.35 3.87
CA VAL A 345 6.31 -26.56 5.03
C VAL A 345 7.03 -26.21 6.33
N ALA A 346 8.28 -26.67 6.50
CA ALA A 346 9.14 -26.25 7.60
C ALA A 346 9.45 -24.74 7.55
N PHE A 347 9.72 -24.18 6.36
CA PHE A 347 9.95 -22.74 6.17
C PHE A 347 8.74 -21.91 6.64
N ALA A 348 7.52 -22.28 6.22
CA ALA A 348 6.28 -21.61 6.59
C ALA A 348 6.01 -21.64 8.11
N ARG A 349 6.30 -22.77 8.77
CA ARG A 349 6.17 -22.92 10.23
C ARG A 349 7.19 -22.07 10.97
N THR A 350 8.46 -22.15 10.62
CA THR A 350 9.51 -21.34 11.24
C THR A 350 9.28 -19.84 11.00
N PHE A 351 8.80 -19.44 9.81
CA PHE A 351 8.39 -18.07 9.54
C PHE A 351 7.29 -17.60 10.49
N ALA A 352 6.21 -18.38 10.66
CA ALA A 352 5.12 -18.04 11.56
C ALA A 352 5.57 -17.96 13.04
N GLU A 353 6.47 -18.86 13.47
CA GLU A 353 7.10 -18.80 14.79
C GLU A 353 7.93 -17.53 14.99
N ARG A 354 8.80 -17.16 14.03
CA ARG A 354 9.59 -15.92 14.10
C ARG A 354 8.71 -14.68 14.10
N LEU A 355 7.68 -14.64 13.25
CA LEU A 355 6.71 -13.55 13.19
C LEU A 355 5.94 -13.40 14.50
N ASN A 356 5.51 -14.51 15.10
CA ASN A 356 4.82 -14.48 16.39
C ASN A 356 5.72 -14.01 17.53
N GLY A 357 7.03 -14.30 17.51
CA GLY A 357 7.99 -13.72 18.44
C GLY A 357 8.13 -12.19 18.30
N VAL A 358 8.07 -11.65 17.08
CA VAL A 358 8.03 -10.19 16.85
C VAL A 358 6.71 -9.59 17.35
N ARG A 359 5.59 -10.26 17.10
CA ARG A 359 4.25 -9.83 17.55
C ARG A 359 4.15 -9.83 19.08
N GLU A 360 4.63 -10.87 19.75
CA GLU A 360 4.71 -10.94 21.22
C GLU A 360 5.55 -9.77 21.78
N ALA A 361 6.72 -9.51 21.20
CA ALA A 361 7.57 -8.37 21.60
C ALA A 361 6.92 -6.99 21.37
N ALA A 362 5.93 -6.91 20.48
CA ALA A 362 5.11 -5.73 20.22
C ALA A 362 3.78 -5.71 21.02
N GLY A 363 3.51 -6.70 21.86
CA GLY A 363 2.26 -6.82 22.63
C GLY A 363 1.02 -7.22 21.80
N LEU A 364 1.24 -7.81 20.62
CA LEU A 364 0.20 -8.23 19.69
C LEU A 364 -0.15 -9.71 19.85
N ALA A 365 -1.41 -10.07 19.55
CA ALA A 365 -1.84 -11.48 19.55
C ALA A 365 -1.11 -12.30 18.45
N PRO A 366 -0.78 -13.57 18.71
CA PRO A 366 -0.11 -14.43 17.72
C PRO A 366 -1.04 -14.79 16.56
N LEU A 367 -0.45 -14.98 15.37
CA LEU A 367 -1.13 -15.45 14.17
C LEU A 367 -1.14 -16.97 14.10
N ARG A 368 -2.26 -17.53 13.66
CA ARG A 368 -2.38 -18.94 13.28
C ARG A 368 -1.88 -19.15 11.85
N LEU A 369 -0.97 -20.11 11.65
CA LEU A 369 -0.60 -20.55 10.30
C LEU A 369 -1.78 -21.28 9.64
N ALA A 370 -2.25 -20.76 8.51
CA ALA A 370 -3.28 -21.40 7.70
C ALA A 370 -2.62 -22.39 6.72
N GLU A 371 -2.35 -23.62 7.20
CA GLU A 371 -1.58 -24.63 6.45
C GLU A 371 -2.18 -24.98 5.08
N ASN A 372 -3.51 -25.01 4.94
CA ASN A 372 -4.17 -25.28 3.66
C ASN A 372 -3.86 -24.18 2.63
N GLN A 373 -4.08 -22.93 3.01
CA GLN A 373 -3.83 -21.78 2.14
C GLN A 373 -2.33 -21.62 1.86
N SER A 374 -1.46 -21.97 2.82
CA SER A 374 -0.01 -21.97 2.64
C SER A 374 0.42 -22.90 1.50
N ARG A 375 -0.12 -24.13 1.43
CA ARG A 375 0.12 -25.04 0.30
C ARG A 375 -0.38 -24.48 -1.04
N THR A 376 -1.49 -23.75 -1.05
CA THR A 376 -1.98 -23.05 -2.25
C THR A 376 -1.04 -21.92 -2.66
N LEU A 377 -0.46 -21.19 -1.71
CA LEU A 377 0.57 -20.20 -1.99
C LEU A 377 1.91 -20.81 -2.45
N ASP A 378 2.32 -21.96 -1.91
CA ASP A 378 3.52 -22.70 -2.36
C ASP A 378 3.40 -23.07 -3.84
N ALA A 379 2.24 -23.62 -4.24
CA ALA A 379 1.98 -23.99 -5.62
C ALA A 379 1.90 -22.75 -6.56
N LEU A 380 1.42 -21.62 -6.04
CA LEU A 380 1.31 -20.35 -6.77
C LEU A 380 2.65 -19.58 -6.88
N ALA A 381 3.56 -19.73 -5.92
CA ALA A 381 4.76 -18.90 -5.83
C ALA A 381 5.65 -18.96 -7.09
N PRO A 382 5.95 -20.13 -7.71
CA PRO A 382 6.69 -20.19 -8.97
C PRO A 382 6.07 -19.36 -10.10
N HIS A 383 4.73 -19.34 -10.19
CA HIS A 383 4.01 -18.54 -11.17
C HIS A 383 4.12 -17.05 -10.84
N PHE A 384 3.81 -16.64 -9.61
CA PHE A 384 3.83 -15.23 -9.22
C PHE A 384 5.18 -14.55 -9.47
N PHE A 385 6.29 -15.25 -9.20
CA PHE A 385 7.64 -14.70 -9.43
C PHE A 385 8.10 -14.78 -10.90
N GLY A 386 7.47 -15.62 -11.73
CA GLY A 386 7.66 -15.66 -13.18
C GLY A 386 6.77 -14.70 -13.99
N LEU A 387 5.69 -14.18 -13.39
CA LEU A 387 4.71 -13.31 -14.04
C LEU A 387 5.05 -11.81 -13.95
N GLY A 388 4.48 -11.04 -14.87
CA GLY A 388 4.56 -9.58 -14.88
C GLY A 388 3.21 -8.92 -15.15
N GLY A 389 3.12 -7.61 -14.91
CA GLY A 389 1.93 -6.82 -15.25
C GLY A 389 0.65 -7.32 -14.59
N ARG A 390 -0.41 -7.49 -15.39
CA ARG A 390 -1.77 -7.81 -14.92
C ARG A 390 -1.90 -9.22 -14.33
N ASP A 391 -1.20 -10.19 -14.90
CA ASP A 391 -1.30 -11.60 -14.50
C ASP A 391 -0.72 -11.80 -13.10
N ARG A 392 0.31 -11.01 -12.75
CA ARG A 392 0.87 -10.95 -11.40
C ARG A 392 -0.09 -10.32 -10.39
N ASP A 393 -0.87 -9.32 -10.79
CA ASP A 393 -1.95 -8.75 -9.98
C ASP A 393 -3.07 -9.76 -9.74
N GLU A 394 -3.48 -10.53 -10.76
CA GLU A 394 -4.51 -11.56 -10.64
C GLU A 394 -4.06 -12.69 -9.71
N ALA A 395 -2.81 -13.15 -9.86
CA ALA A 395 -2.19 -14.12 -8.95
C ALA A 395 -2.17 -13.62 -7.50
N ALA A 396 -1.77 -12.35 -7.27
CA ALA A 396 -1.83 -11.76 -5.93
C ALA A 396 -3.28 -11.67 -5.41
N LEU A 397 -4.25 -11.22 -6.20
CA LEU A 397 -5.65 -11.16 -5.77
C LEU A 397 -6.22 -12.54 -5.43
N GLY A 398 -5.87 -13.58 -6.18
CA GLY A 398 -6.21 -14.95 -5.79
C GLY A 398 -5.55 -15.39 -4.49
N ALA A 399 -4.28 -15.03 -4.26
CA ALA A 399 -3.60 -15.26 -2.98
C ALA A 399 -4.30 -14.57 -1.80
N LEU A 400 -4.75 -13.31 -1.98
CA LEU A 400 -5.56 -12.57 -1.00
C LEU A 400 -6.95 -13.16 -0.78
N ALA A 401 -7.59 -13.70 -1.84
CA ALA A 401 -8.93 -14.28 -1.78
C ALA A 401 -9.01 -15.41 -0.75
N ALA A 402 -7.94 -16.19 -0.66
CA ALA A 402 -7.75 -17.27 0.30
C ALA A 402 -8.87 -18.32 0.30
N TRP A 403 -9.28 -18.76 -0.89
CA TRP A 403 -10.37 -19.73 -1.11
C TRP A 403 -10.21 -21.07 -0.33
N ASP A 404 -8.99 -21.49 -0.01
CA ASP A 404 -8.70 -22.72 0.76
C ASP A 404 -8.71 -22.51 2.30
N MET A 405 -8.99 -21.30 2.77
CA MET A 405 -9.03 -20.93 4.18
C MET A 405 -10.31 -21.44 4.87
N ARG A 406 -10.35 -22.75 5.11
CA ARG A 406 -11.45 -23.46 5.78
C ARG A 406 -11.49 -23.25 7.29
N LEU A 407 -11.62 -22.00 7.72
CA LEU A 407 -11.66 -21.65 9.14
C LEU A 407 -13.08 -21.52 9.70
N GLY A 408 -14.10 -21.50 8.82
CA GLY A 408 -15.50 -21.24 9.20
C GLY A 408 -15.79 -19.77 9.50
N GLU A 409 -14.77 -18.92 9.34
CA GLU A 409 -14.76 -17.50 9.68
C GLU A 409 -14.82 -16.69 8.37
N THR A 410 -15.69 -15.68 8.30
CA THR A 410 -15.76 -14.78 7.14
C THR A 410 -14.58 -13.80 7.17
N ILE A 411 -13.76 -13.76 6.12
CA ILE A 411 -12.65 -12.81 6.00
C ILE A 411 -13.21 -11.37 5.97
N ARG A 412 -12.62 -10.49 6.78
CA ARG A 412 -12.95 -9.05 6.88
C ARG A 412 -11.96 -8.18 6.11
N LEU A 413 -10.68 -8.53 6.15
CA LEU A 413 -9.63 -7.90 5.37
C LEU A 413 -8.47 -8.87 5.17
N GLY A 414 -7.69 -8.65 4.11
CA GLY A 414 -6.42 -9.33 3.89
C GLY A 414 -5.33 -8.37 3.44
N HIS A 415 -4.09 -8.66 3.84
CA HIS A 415 -2.88 -8.03 3.31
C HIS A 415 -2.05 -9.06 2.54
N PHE A 416 -1.22 -8.59 1.61
CA PHE A 416 -0.33 -9.40 0.80
C PHE A 416 1.06 -8.78 0.74
N HIS A 417 2.07 -9.64 0.83
CA HIS A 417 3.45 -9.29 0.59
C HIS A 417 4.09 -10.36 -0.30
N GLY A 418 4.88 -9.93 -1.28
CA GLY A 418 5.71 -10.81 -2.11
C GLY A 418 7.10 -10.20 -2.24
N GLY A 419 8.13 -10.97 -1.93
CA GLY A 419 9.51 -10.48 -1.89
C GLY A 419 10.53 -11.59 -2.07
N VAL A 420 11.75 -11.22 -2.45
CA VAL A 420 12.87 -12.14 -2.67
C VAL A 420 14.00 -11.74 -1.74
N SER A 421 14.49 -12.68 -0.92
CA SER A 421 15.76 -12.52 -0.21
C SER A 421 16.83 -13.40 -0.86
N ALA A 422 18.08 -12.94 -0.78
CA ALA A 422 19.25 -13.75 -1.05
C ALA A 422 19.84 -14.29 0.26
N GLY A 423 21.01 -14.93 0.19
CA GLY A 423 21.70 -15.46 1.38
C GLY A 423 21.18 -16.82 1.83
N GLY A 424 20.54 -17.57 0.93
CA GLY A 424 19.94 -18.88 1.22
C GLY A 424 18.51 -18.82 1.78
N PRO A 425 17.90 -19.98 2.06
CA PRO A 425 16.47 -20.07 2.32
C PRO A 425 16.17 -19.97 3.83
N ASP A 426 16.58 -18.87 4.47
CA ASP A 426 16.33 -18.61 5.90
C ASP A 426 15.07 -17.74 6.12
N PRO A 427 14.01 -18.28 6.75
CA PRO A 427 12.78 -17.52 7.02
C PRO A 427 13.00 -16.37 8.02
N ALA A 428 14.01 -16.44 8.90
CA ALA A 428 14.33 -15.34 9.80
C ALA A 428 14.94 -14.15 9.02
N HIS A 429 15.90 -14.43 8.13
CA HIS A 429 16.49 -13.44 7.23
C HIS A 429 15.45 -12.82 6.28
N TRP A 430 14.58 -13.63 5.65
CA TRP A 430 13.54 -13.10 4.77
C TRP A 430 12.54 -12.21 5.54
N LEU A 431 12.10 -12.63 6.73
CA LEU A 431 11.20 -11.84 7.57
C LEU A 431 11.84 -10.53 8.04
N ALA A 432 13.14 -10.53 8.37
CA ALA A 432 13.87 -9.31 8.70
C ALA A 432 13.92 -8.34 7.51
N THR A 433 14.15 -8.86 6.30
CA THR A 433 14.10 -8.08 5.06
C THR A 433 12.70 -7.52 4.80
N ALA A 434 11.64 -8.31 4.96
CA ALA A 434 10.27 -7.83 4.83
C ALA A 434 9.97 -6.72 5.86
N LEU A 435 10.24 -6.95 7.15
CA LEU A 435 10.00 -5.98 8.23
C LEU A 435 10.89 -4.73 8.19
N SER A 436 11.85 -4.62 7.26
CA SER A 436 12.48 -3.33 6.95
C SER A 436 11.50 -2.34 6.31
N ARG A 437 10.45 -2.84 5.64
CA ARG A 437 9.47 -2.05 4.89
C ARG A 437 8.22 -1.69 5.70
N PRO A 438 7.85 -0.41 5.82
CA PRO A 438 6.62 0.01 6.47
C PRO A 438 5.35 -0.68 5.95
N MET A 439 5.22 -0.88 4.64
CA MET A 439 4.05 -1.55 4.03
C MET A 439 4.00 -3.05 4.32
N ALA A 440 5.14 -3.69 4.63
CA ALA A 440 5.13 -5.08 5.09
C ALA A 440 4.77 -5.15 6.59
N ARG A 441 5.32 -4.25 7.42
CA ARG A 441 4.93 -4.12 8.83
C ARG A 441 3.43 -3.91 8.97
N SER A 442 2.82 -3.08 8.12
CA SER A 442 1.39 -2.77 8.20
C SER A 442 0.45 -3.94 7.96
N GLY A 443 0.93 -5.04 7.36
CA GLY A 443 0.15 -6.29 7.26
C GLY A 443 0.59 -7.33 8.29
N LEU A 444 1.90 -7.58 8.40
CA LEU A 444 2.45 -8.62 9.29
C LEU A 444 2.21 -8.32 10.78
N LEU A 445 2.17 -7.04 11.15
CA LEU A 445 2.05 -6.54 12.52
C LEU A 445 0.75 -5.75 12.73
N ASP A 446 -0.24 -5.93 11.85
CA ASP A 446 -1.59 -5.43 12.07
C ASP A 446 -2.18 -6.07 13.34
N PRO A 447 -2.71 -5.30 14.32
CA PRO A 447 -3.38 -5.87 15.49
C PRO A 447 -4.65 -6.64 15.14
N ASP A 448 -5.31 -6.34 14.01
CA ASP A 448 -6.58 -6.94 13.63
C ASP A 448 -6.45 -8.35 13.02
N VAL A 449 -5.31 -8.67 12.40
CA VAL A 449 -5.12 -9.98 11.73
C VAL A 449 -4.83 -11.09 12.74
N SER A 450 -5.36 -12.28 12.45
CA SER A 450 -5.25 -13.48 13.31
C SER A 450 -4.82 -14.75 12.57
N ALA A 451 -4.73 -14.70 11.23
CA ALA A 451 -4.17 -15.77 10.41
C ALA A 451 -3.02 -15.26 9.52
N VAL A 452 -2.09 -16.16 9.22
CA VAL A 452 -1.00 -15.97 8.24
C VAL A 452 -0.91 -17.19 7.32
N SER A 453 -0.65 -16.96 6.04
CA SER A 453 -0.34 -18.01 5.06
C SER A 453 0.98 -17.68 4.39
N VAL A 454 1.81 -18.69 4.13
CA VAL A 454 3.15 -18.52 3.54
C VAL A 454 3.27 -19.48 2.36
N GLY A 455 3.79 -19.00 1.23
CA GLY A 455 4.15 -19.84 0.09
C GLY A 455 5.55 -19.47 -0.40
N SER A 456 6.35 -20.43 -0.85
CA SER A 456 7.76 -20.17 -1.13
C SER A 456 8.35 -20.93 -2.33
N VAL A 457 9.31 -20.29 -2.99
CA VAL A 457 10.30 -20.93 -3.87
C VAL A 457 11.66 -20.78 -3.19
N LEU A 458 12.28 -21.91 -2.86
CA LEU A 458 13.48 -22.00 -2.04
C LEU A 458 14.65 -22.53 -2.87
N SER A 459 15.83 -21.95 -2.71
CA SER A 459 17.08 -22.44 -3.31
C SER A 459 18.27 -22.14 -2.42
N ALA A 460 19.45 -22.67 -2.75
CA ALA A 460 20.67 -22.42 -1.97
C ALA A 460 21.08 -20.92 -1.99
N GLU A 461 20.66 -20.18 -3.02
CA GLU A 461 20.97 -18.76 -3.21
C GLU A 461 20.01 -17.85 -2.45
N GLY A 462 18.78 -18.29 -2.12
CA GLY A 462 17.77 -17.41 -1.51
C GLY A 462 16.37 -18.01 -1.35
N ALA A 463 15.41 -17.15 -1.02
CA ALA A 463 13.99 -17.47 -0.90
C ALA A 463 13.12 -16.40 -1.58
N SER A 464 12.22 -16.84 -2.47
CA SER A 464 11.15 -16.00 -3.03
C SER A 464 9.85 -16.39 -2.33
N VAL A 465 9.27 -15.49 -1.53
CA VAL A 465 8.18 -15.83 -0.60
C VAL A 465 6.96 -14.93 -0.82
N LEU A 466 5.80 -15.56 -0.85
CA LEU A 466 4.47 -14.97 -0.75
C LEU A 466 3.97 -15.08 0.69
N VAL A 467 3.45 -14.00 1.25
CA VAL A 467 2.79 -14.00 2.54
C VAL A 467 1.46 -13.29 2.44
N THR A 468 0.40 -13.90 2.96
CA THR A 468 -0.87 -13.22 3.23
C THR A 468 -1.20 -13.26 4.71
N THR A 469 -1.85 -12.21 5.19
CA THR A 469 -2.39 -12.15 6.56
C THR A 469 -3.85 -11.72 6.49
N HIS A 470 -4.68 -12.29 7.35
CA HIS A 470 -6.13 -12.09 7.30
C HIS A 470 -6.69 -11.77 8.68
N ALA A 471 -7.60 -10.81 8.72
CA ALA A 471 -8.53 -10.64 9.82
C ALA A 471 -9.90 -11.17 9.41
N PHE A 472 -10.63 -11.70 10.38
CA PHE A 472 -12.00 -12.16 10.17
C PHE A 472 -12.99 -11.18 10.80
N PHE A 473 -14.26 -11.37 10.49
CA PHE A 473 -15.32 -10.87 11.34
C PHE A 473 -15.41 -11.77 12.57
N ASP A 474 -15.44 -11.15 13.75
CA ASP A 474 -15.77 -11.83 15.00
C ASP A 474 -17.30 -11.96 15.13
N ASP A 475 -17.77 -12.99 15.83
CA ASP A 475 -19.17 -13.10 16.29
C ASP A 475 -19.49 -12.12 17.42
N ALA A 476 -18.47 -11.45 17.98
CA ALA A 476 -18.57 -10.42 19.01
C ALA A 476 -19.34 -9.15 18.60
N GLU A 477 -19.65 -8.31 19.59
CA GLU A 477 -20.51 -7.14 19.45
C GLU A 477 -19.98 -6.10 18.44
N LEU A 478 -20.71 -5.87 17.35
CA LEU A 478 -20.47 -4.83 16.33
C LEU A 478 -20.72 -3.38 16.83
N GLY A 479 -20.58 -3.16 18.13
CA GLY A 479 -20.69 -1.86 18.79
C GLY A 479 -19.63 -0.85 18.33
N PRO A 480 -18.33 -1.21 18.25
CA PRO A 480 -17.29 -0.32 17.73
C PRO A 480 -17.53 0.08 16.28
N GLU A 481 -17.96 -0.86 15.44
CA GLU A 481 -18.32 -0.66 14.03
C GLU A 481 -19.48 0.34 13.91
N ARG A 482 -20.55 0.14 14.68
CA ARG A 482 -21.68 1.06 14.77
C ARG A 482 -21.25 2.46 15.21
N GLN A 483 -20.32 2.56 16.18
CA GLN A 483 -19.80 3.86 16.62
C GLN A 483 -18.97 4.55 15.51
N ARG A 484 -18.10 3.82 14.81
CA ARG A 484 -17.34 4.38 13.66
C ARG A 484 -18.27 4.95 12.58
N VAL A 485 -19.39 4.30 12.28
CA VAL A 485 -20.40 4.81 11.35
C VAL A 485 -21.05 6.10 11.87
N LEU A 486 -21.43 6.13 13.15
CA LEU A 486 -22.01 7.33 13.80
C LEU A 486 -21.03 8.51 13.76
N ASP A 487 -19.76 8.26 14.06
CA ASP A 487 -18.70 9.26 14.06
C ASP A 487 -18.42 9.79 12.63
N ALA A 488 -18.41 8.91 11.63
CA ALA A 488 -18.28 9.30 10.22
C ALA A 488 -19.44 10.21 9.76
N ILE A 489 -20.69 9.86 10.10
CA ILE A 489 -21.87 10.71 9.81
C ILE A 489 -21.77 12.05 10.54
N ALA A 490 -21.36 12.06 11.81
CA ALA A 490 -21.19 13.29 12.59
C ALA A 490 -20.09 14.20 12.02
N ALA A 491 -18.95 13.64 11.60
CA ALA A 491 -17.85 14.36 10.98
C ALA A 491 -18.25 14.97 9.63
N ALA A 492 -18.90 14.21 8.76
CA ALA A 492 -19.41 14.71 7.47
C ALA A 492 -20.44 15.84 7.65
N ARG A 493 -21.34 15.71 8.64
CA ARG A 493 -22.29 16.78 9.00
C ARG A 493 -21.57 18.03 9.52
N ALA A 494 -20.53 17.88 10.33
CA ALA A 494 -19.76 19.00 10.85
C ALA A 494 -18.99 19.76 9.75
N GLN A 495 -18.47 19.04 8.74
CA GLN A 495 -17.82 19.64 7.56
C GLN A 495 -18.80 20.52 6.75
N GLU A 496 -20.06 20.08 6.63
CA GLU A 496 -21.17 20.85 6.02
C GLU A 496 -21.78 21.93 6.96
N GLY A 497 -21.15 22.21 8.12
CA GLY A 497 -21.65 23.19 9.09
C GLY A 497 -23.00 22.83 9.73
N ARG A 498 -23.36 21.53 9.74
CA ARG A 498 -24.61 21.01 10.32
C ARG A 498 -24.40 20.55 11.75
N THR A 499 -25.45 20.63 12.56
CA THR A 499 -25.47 20.00 13.88
C THR A 499 -25.53 18.47 13.74
N ALA A 500 -24.85 17.76 14.64
CA ALA A 500 -25.00 16.31 14.75
C ALA A 500 -26.46 15.93 15.01
N ALA A 501 -26.93 14.86 14.36
CA ALA A 501 -28.26 14.31 14.60
C ALA A 501 -28.29 13.57 15.94
N ARG A 502 -29.44 13.59 16.63
CA ARG A 502 -29.60 12.89 17.91
C ARG A 502 -29.74 11.39 17.69
N VAL A 503 -28.79 10.61 18.20
CA VAL A 503 -28.91 9.14 18.23
C VAL A 503 -30.11 8.74 19.09
N SER A 504 -30.98 7.88 18.57
CA SER A 504 -32.27 7.55 19.18
C SER A 504 -32.63 6.07 18.97
N VAL A 505 -32.07 5.20 19.82
CA VAL A 505 -32.11 3.73 19.65
C VAL A 505 -33.52 3.20 19.34
N VAL A 506 -33.62 2.39 18.29
CA VAL A 506 -34.85 1.69 17.88
C VAL A 506 -34.85 0.27 18.47
N PRO A 507 -35.83 -0.08 19.33
CA PRO A 507 -35.90 -1.42 19.90
C PRO A 507 -35.98 -2.51 18.83
N GLY A 508 -35.13 -3.53 18.95
CA GLY A 508 -35.07 -4.67 18.03
C GLY A 508 -34.24 -4.45 16.76
N PHE A 509 -33.85 -3.22 16.40
CA PHE A 509 -33.24 -2.92 15.10
C PHE A 509 -31.97 -3.74 14.80
N GLN A 510 -31.02 -3.84 15.75
CA GLN A 510 -29.83 -4.67 15.57
C GLN A 510 -30.20 -6.16 15.40
N ALA A 511 -31.20 -6.66 16.13
CA ALA A 511 -31.63 -8.06 16.03
C ALA A 511 -32.36 -8.35 14.71
N ASP A 512 -33.16 -7.41 14.18
CA ASP A 512 -33.77 -7.53 12.86
C ASP A 512 -32.72 -7.59 11.75
N LEU A 513 -31.66 -6.77 11.86
CA LEU A 513 -30.55 -6.77 10.89
C LEU A 513 -29.67 -8.02 11.00
N GLU A 514 -29.45 -8.55 12.20
CA GLU A 514 -28.62 -9.73 12.45
C GLU A 514 -29.14 -11.02 11.79
N ARG A 515 -30.43 -11.04 11.43
CA ARG A 515 -31.06 -12.12 10.65
C ARG A 515 -30.54 -12.18 9.20
N VAL A 516 -30.00 -11.09 8.65
CA VAL A 516 -29.30 -11.11 7.35
C VAL A 516 -28.11 -12.05 7.39
N ARG A 517 -27.36 -12.02 8.50
CA ARG A 517 -26.19 -12.88 8.72
C ARG A 517 -26.56 -14.29 9.14
N THR A 518 -27.44 -14.42 10.14
CA THR A 518 -27.72 -15.70 10.81
C THR A 518 -28.77 -16.58 10.10
N GLU A 519 -29.70 -15.98 9.35
CA GLU A 519 -30.75 -16.70 8.60
C GLU A 519 -30.58 -16.58 7.08
N GLY A 520 -29.58 -15.83 6.59
CA GLY A 520 -29.48 -15.46 5.18
C GLY A 520 -30.65 -14.58 4.71
N ALA A 521 -31.30 -13.84 5.61
CA ALA A 521 -32.48 -13.05 5.28
C ALA A 521 -32.15 -11.92 4.27
N PRO A 522 -33.00 -11.66 3.26
CA PRO A 522 -32.82 -10.53 2.37
C PRO A 522 -32.77 -9.20 3.14
N VAL A 523 -31.74 -8.39 2.88
CA VAL A 523 -31.48 -7.10 3.53
C VAL A 523 -32.72 -6.20 3.55
N GLY A 524 -33.48 -6.16 2.45
CA GLY A 524 -34.74 -5.43 2.35
C GLY A 524 -35.78 -5.78 3.43
N ARG A 525 -35.94 -7.07 3.76
CA ARG A 525 -36.92 -7.50 4.79
C ARG A 525 -36.53 -7.04 6.20
N ALA A 526 -35.23 -7.03 6.51
CA ALA A 526 -34.73 -6.53 7.78
C ALA A 526 -34.97 -5.01 7.89
N ILE A 527 -34.79 -4.27 6.80
CA ILE A 527 -35.05 -2.82 6.75
C ILE A 527 -36.55 -2.51 6.88
N ASP A 528 -37.44 -3.27 6.23
CA ASP A 528 -38.89 -3.06 6.34
C ASP A 528 -39.39 -3.27 7.78
N ALA A 529 -38.86 -4.29 8.47
CA ALA A 529 -39.12 -4.53 9.89
C ALA A 529 -38.60 -3.37 10.76
N ALA A 530 -37.35 -2.95 10.52
CA ALA A 530 -36.69 -1.86 11.23
C ALA A 530 -37.39 -0.49 11.05
N LEU A 531 -37.76 -0.13 9.82
CA LEU A 531 -38.54 1.07 9.50
C LEU A 531 -39.90 1.07 10.19
N SER A 532 -40.58 -0.09 10.20
CA SER A 532 -41.85 -0.25 10.90
C SER A 532 -41.69 -0.06 12.42
N SER A 533 -40.61 -0.57 13.01
CA SER A 533 -40.29 -0.40 14.44
C SER A 533 -39.88 1.04 14.78
N ALA A 534 -39.07 1.70 13.94
CA ALA A 534 -38.67 3.10 14.12
C ALA A 534 -39.86 4.06 13.99
N THR A 535 -40.75 3.86 13.02
CA THR A 535 -41.97 4.67 12.86
C THR A 535 -42.84 4.62 14.12
N ARG A 536 -43.00 3.44 14.72
CA ARG A 536 -43.69 3.26 16.01
C ARG A 536 -42.94 3.91 17.18
N ALA A 537 -41.62 3.75 17.24
CA ALA A 537 -40.80 4.22 18.37
C ALA A 537 -40.61 5.74 18.39
N TRP A 538 -40.53 6.40 17.22
CA TRP A 538 -40.25 7.84 17.11
C TRP A 538 -41.49 8.69 16.79
N GLY A 539 -42.62 8.07 16.46
CA GLY A 539 -43.91 8.74 16.22
C GLY A 539 -43.92 9.70 15.03
N ARG A 540 -43.13 9.40 13.99
CA ARG A 540 -42.86 10.28 12.83
C ARG A 540 -42.54 9.45 11.59
N ASP A 541 -42.53 10.09 10.43
CA ASP A 541 -42.05 9.47 9.19
C ASP A 541 -40.55 9.16 9.30
N VAL A 542 -40.17 7.91 8.99
CA VAL A 542 -38.79 7.43 9.03
C VAL A 542 -38.34 7.02 7.63
N ARG A 543 -37.11 7.34 7.28
CA ARG A 543 -36.41 6.91 6.08
C ARG A 543 -35.27 5.97 6.45
N GLY A 544 -34.91 5.09 5.53
CA GLY A 544 -33.76 4.20 5.65
C GLY A 544 -32.73 4.51 4.57
N ALA A 545 -31.46 4.33 4.89
CA ALA A 545 -30.36 4.23 3.94
C ALA A 545 -29.57 2.95 4.24
N VAL A 546 -29.00 2.35 3.19
CA VAL A 546 -28.35 1.04 3.23
C VAL A 546 -27.02 1.16 2.51
N PHE A 547 -25.96 0.69 3.13
CA PHE A 547 -24.63 0.65 2.55
C PHE A 547 -24.08 -0.75 2.67
N GLU A 548 -23.53 -1.24 1.57
CA GLU A 548 -22.68 -2.43 1.58
C GLU A 548 -21.28 -1.98 1.23
N VAL A 549 -20.35 -2.17 2.16
CA VAL A 549 -18.97 -1.68 2.06
C VAL A 549 -17.99 -2.73 2.57
N GLY A 550 -16.85 -2.87 1.89
CA GLY A 550 -15.78 -3.76 2.34
C GLY A 550 -15.02 -3.22 3.56
N ASP A 551 -14.95 -1.90 3.71
CA ASP A 551 -14.23 -1.22 4.79
C ASP A 551 -14.99 0.03 5.24
N LEU A 552 -15.35 0.09 6.53
CA LEU A 552 -16.04 1.24 7.13
C LEU A 552 -15.20 2.54 7.07
N ARG A 553 -13.87 2.46 6.96
CA ARG A 553 -12.97 3.62 6.78
C ARG A 553 -13.15 4.29 5.40
N ARG A 554 -13.77 3.58 4.45
CA ARG A 554 -14.14 4.05 3.10
C ARG A 554 -15.64 4.34 2.96
N LEU A 555 -16.40 4.40 4.06
CA LEU A 555 -17.83 4.71 4.01
C LEU A 555 -18.05 6.16 3.55
N GLU A 556 -18.64 6.32 2.36
CA GLU A 556 -19.15 7.60 1.87
C GLU A 556 -20.52 7.88 2.51
N VAL A 557 -20.64 9.00 3.22
CA VAL A 557 -21.90 9.42 3.86
C VAL A 557 -22.79 10.12 2.81
N PRO A 558 -23.98 9.59 2.47
CA PRO A 558 -24.80 10.21 1.43
C PRO A 558 -25.37 11.55 1.86
N GLU A 559 -25.59 12.44 0.88
CA GLU A 559 -26.20 13.76 1.07
C GLU A 559 -27.51 13.73 1.85
N ALA A 560 -28.31 12.66 1.73
CA ALA A 560 -29.56 12.49 2.46
C ALA A 560 -29.38 12.43 4.00
N LEU A 561 -28.22 11.96 4.50
CA LEU A 561 -27.87 12.00 5.92
C LEU A 561 -27.28 13.35 6.35
N LEU A 562 -26.93 14.22 5.38
CA LEU A 562 -26.39 15.58 5.60
C LEU A 562 -27.49 16.67 5.54
N ASP A 563 -28.73 16.29 5.19
CA ASP A 563 -29.88 17.19 5.17
C ASP A 563 -30.12 17.82 6.57
N VAL A 564 -30.49 19.10 6.59
CA VAL A 564 -30.93 19.84 7.78
C VAL A 564 -32.18 19.24 8.41
N GLY A 565 -32.99 18.54 7.61
CA GLY A 565 -34.15 17.79 8.07
C GLY A 565 -33.81 16.61 8.98
N VAL A 566 -32.58 16.07 8.96
CA VAL A 566 -32.23 14.92 9.82
C VAL A 566 -31.98 15.38 11.26
N GLN A 567 -32.99 15.19 12.12
CA GLN A 567 -32.92 15.51 13.55
C GLN A 567 -32.58 14.29 14.40
N VAL A 568 -33.06 13.11 14.02
CA VAL A 568 -32.85 11.85 14.74
C VAL A 568 -32.34 10.77 13.79
N LEU A 569 -31.47 9.91 14.30
CA LEU A 569 -31.06 8.69 13.60
C LEU A 569 -30.78 7.53 14.55
N ASP A 570 -30.72 6.33 13.99
CA ASP A 570 -30.09 5.17 14.61
C ASP A 570 -29.35 4.37 13.53
N VAL A 571 -28.34 3.63 13.96
CA VAL A 571 -27.47 2.83 13.08
C VAL A 571 -27.46 1.40 13.59
N ALA A 572 -27.62 0.44 12.69
CA ALA A 572 -27.28 -0.95 12.93
C ALA A 572 -26.25 -1.40 11.89
N VAL A 573 -25.34 -2.28 12.29
CA VAL A 573 -24.31 -2.85 11.44
C VAL A 573 -24.35 -4.36 11.59
N THR A 574 -24.36 -5.09 10.48
CA THR A 574 -24.03 -6.52 10.45
C THR A 574 -23.02 -6.75 9.33
N PHE A 575 -22.69 -8.00 9.04
CA PHE A 575 -21.89 -8.37 7.88
C PHE A 575 -22.49 -9.59 7.18
N ARG A 576 -22.19 -9.72 5.89
CA ARG A 576 -22.50 -10.93 5.11
C ARG A 576 -21.40 -11.21 4.11
N GLN A 577 -21.22 -12.48 3.76
CA GLN A 577 -20.45 -12.87 2.58
C GLN A 577 -21.45 -13.11 1.45
N ALA A 578 -21.36 -12.34 0.37
CA ALA A 578 -22.19 -12.57 -0.81
C ALA A 578 -21.75 -13.88 -1.51
N GLU A 579 -22.66 -14.51 -2.24
CA GLU A 579 -22.34 -15.70 -3.03
C GLU A 579 -21.24 -15.36 -4.06
N GLY A 580 -20.20 -16.19 -4.16
CA GLY A 580 -19.02 -15.92 -4.99
C GLY A 580 -18.08 -14.82 -4.48
N ALA A 581 -18.35 -14.18 -3.32
CA ALA A 581 -17.41 -13.22 -2.73
C ALA A 581 -16.30 -13.93 -1.94
N PRO A 582 -15.03 -13.53 -2.06
CA PRO A 582 -13.94 -14.09 -1.25
C PRO A 582 -14.03 -13.66 0.21
N TRP A 583 -14.47 -12.42 0.43
CA TRP A 583 -14.51 -11.75 1.72
C TRP A 583 -15.93 -11.30 2.05
N GLY A 584 -16.21 -11.10 3.33
CA GLY A 584 -17.44 -10.46 3.78
C GLY A 584 -17.47 -8.97 3.46
N GLN A 585 -18.65 -8.39 3.52
CA GLN A 585 -18.91 -6.97 3.43
C GLN A 585 -19.83 -6.55 4.58
N TYR A 586 -19.58 -5.37 5.14
CA TYR A 586 -20.47 -4.77 6.13
C TYR A 586 -21.80 -4.43 5.46
N VAL A 587 -22.90 -4.72 6.14
CA VAL A 587 -24.23 -4.19 5.81
C VAL A 587 -24.58 -3.17 6.88
N VAL A 588 -24.52 -1.90 6.52
CA VAL A 588 -24.82 -0.77 7.40
C VAL A 588 -26.22 -0.27 7.05
N VAL A 589 -27.11 -0.23 8.04
CA VAL A 589 -28.44 0.37 7.89
C VAL A 589 -28.53 1.59 8.79
N VAL A 590 -28.92 2.72 8.21
CA VAL A 590 -29.15 3.98 8.92
C VAL A 590 -30.61 4.34 8.81
N LEU A 591 -31.30 4.39 9.94
CA LEU A 591 -32.67 4.91 10.04
C LEU A 591 -32.59 6.38 10.44
N TYR A 592 -33.38 7.24 9.80
CA TYR A 592 -33.33 8.67 10.07
C TYR A 592 -34.70 9.35 9.90
N GLY A 593 -34.94 10.41 10.67
CA GLY A 593 -36.22 11.12 10.71
C GLY A 593 -36.06 12.61 11.02
N ALA A 594 -37.10 13.37 10.65
CA ALA A 594 -37.23 14.81 10.87
C ALA A 594 -38.02 15.16 12.13
#